data_AF-A0A380K937-F1
#
_entry.id   AF-A0A380K937-F1
#
_cell.length_a   1.000
_cell.length_b   1.000
_cell.length_c   1.000
_cell.angle_alpha   90.00
_cell.angle_beta   90.00
_cell.angle_gamma   90.00
#
_symmetry.space_group_name_H-M   'P 1'
#
loop_
_entity.id
_entity.type
_entity.pdbx_description
1 polymer ?
#
loop_
_entity_poly.entity_id
_entity_poly.type
_entity_poly.pdbx_seq_one_letter_code
_entity_poly.pdbx_strand_id
1 'polypeptide(L)' 'MYVRIRDLRQKRNYSQGKIAHYLSCSQSSYSRIESGARELPVDILIKLAELYNVNVDYILGLTEFPYSLKNKSETENLE' A
#
# COMPACT_ATOMS: atom_id res chain seq x y z
N MET A 1 -3.46 -7.35 -11.09
CA MET A 1 -4.47 -7.73 -10.07
C MET A 1 -4.55 -6.70 -8.95
N TYR A 2 -3.43 -6.20 -8.39
CA TYR A 2 -3.44 -5.19 -7.32
C TYR A 2 -3.17 -3.76 -7.82
N VAL A 3 -4.15 -3.17 -8.51
CA VAL A 3 -4.04 -1.84 -9.14
C VAL A 3 -3.68 -0.76 -8.10
N ARG A 4 -4.29 -0.83 -6.91
CA ARG A 4 -4.08 0.09 -5.78
C ARG A 4 -2.62 0.17 -5.33
N ILE A 5 -1.87 -0.95 -5.32
CA ILE A 5 -0.46 -0.96 -4.92
C ILE A 5 0.38 -0.12 -5.90
N ARG A 6 0.17 -0.34 -7.21
CA ARG A 6 0.87 0.39 -8.26
C ARG A 6 0.54 1.88 -8.20
N ASP A 7 -0.73 2.23 -8.03
CA ASP A 7 -1.19 3.61 -8.00
C ASP A 7 -0.62 4.36 -6.80
N LEU A 8 -0.65 3.76 -5.61
CA LEU A 8 -0.04 4.33 -4.39
C LEU A 8 1.46 4.56 -4.58
N ARG A 9 2.16 3.59 -5.17
CA ARG A 9 3.59 3.73 -5.49
C ARG A 9 3.86 4.88 -6.45
N GLN A 10 3.09 4.99 -7.53
CA GLN A 10 3.24 6.04 -8.53
C GLN A 10 2.89 7.42 -7.96
N LYS A 11 1.84 7.54 -7.15
CA LYS A 11 1.45 8.78 -6.45
C LYS A 11 2.55 9.32 -5.53
N ARG A 12 3.36 8.43 -4.96
CA ARG A 12 4.53 8.78 -4.13
C ARG A 12 5.83 8.92 -4.93
N ASN A 13 5.80 8.80 -6.27
CA ASN A 13 6.98 8.80 -7.15
C ASN A 13 8.04 7.78 -6.75
N TYR A 14 7.62 6.60 -6.26
CA TYR A 14 8.54 5.54 -5.87
C TYR A 14 8.81 4.57 -7.04
N SER A 15 10.08 4.20 -7.22
CA SER A 15 10.45 3.12 -8.13
C SER A 15 10.08 1.76 -7.54
N GLN A 16 9.88 0.74 -8.39
CA GLN A 16 9.66 -0.62 -7.92
C GLN A 16 10.85 -1.13 -7.08
N GLY A 17 12.09 -0.73 -7.43
CA GLY A 17 13.29 -1.08 -6.67
C GLY A 17 13.30 -0.48 -5.26
N LYS A 18 12.83 0.77 -5.10
CA LYS A 18 12.72 1.41 -3.78
C LYS A 18 11.76 0.64 -2.86
N ILE A 19 10.60 0.24 -3.37
CA ILE A 19 9.64 -0.53 -2.57
C ILE A 19 10.15 -1.94 -2.28
N ALA A 20 10.77 -2.59 -3.27
CA ALA A 20 11.35 -3.90 -3.07
C ALA A 20 12.42 -3.90 -1.96
N HIS A 21 13.28 -2.87 -1.93
CA HIS A 21 14.26 -2.68 -0.85
C HIS A 21 13.58 -2.51 0.52
N TYR A 22 12.55 -1.65 0.62
CA TYR A 22 11.79 -1.46 1.85
C TYR A 22 11.12 -2.76 2.33
N LEU A 23 10.59 -3.56 1.42
CA LEU A 23 9.95 -4.85 1.72
C LEU A 23 10.94 -6.00 1.90
N SER A 24 12.25 -5.75 1.75
CA SER A 24 13.30 -6.78 1.78
C SER A 24 13.05 -7.92 0.78
N CYS A 25 12.60 -7.59 -0.43
CA CYS A 25 12.42 -8.57 -1.52
C CYS A 25 13.09 -8.09 -2.82
N SER A 26 13.12 -8.95 -3.84
CA SER A 26 13.66 -8.57 -5.14
C SER A 26 12.68 -7.65 -5.89
N GLN A 27 13.22 -6.74 -6.72
CA GLN A 27 12.39 -5.90 -7.59
C GLN A 27 11.50 -6.74 -8.53
N SER A 28 12.00 -7.87 -9.01
CA SER A 28 11.22 -8.82 -9.81
C SER A 28 10.04 -9.42 -9.03
N SER A 29 10.26 -9.79 -7.76
CA SER A 29 9.20 -10.32 -6.88
C SER A 29 8.12 -9.28 -6.65
N TYR A 30 8.52 -8.04 -6.37
CA TYR A 30 7.58 -6.92 -6.19
C TYR A 30 6.81 -6.60 -7.48
N SER A 31 7.47 -6.59 -8.63
CA SER A 31 6.81 -6.38 -9.93
C SER A 31 5.75 -7.46 -10.22
N ARG A 32 6.04 -8.72 -9.90
CA ARG A 32 5.08 -9.82 -10.02
C ARG A 32 3.90 -9.69 -9.05
N ILE A 33 4.11 -9.13 -7.86
CA ILE A 33 3.01 -8.76 -6.96
C ILE A 33 2.13 -7.72 -7.64
N GLU A 34 2.68 -6.59 -8.13
CA GLU A 34 1.86 -5.54 -8.78
C GLU A 34 1.04 -6.08 -9.97
N SER A 35 1.64 -6.94 -10.80
CA SER A 35 0.93 -7.54 -11.94
C SER A 35 -0.11 -8.59 -11.52
N GLY A 36 0.04 -9.20 -10.35
CA GLY A 36 -0.76 -10.35 -9.90
C GLY A 36 -0.19 -11.70 -10.34
N ALA A 37 1.00 -11.72 -10.95
CA ALA A 37 1.72 -12.95 -11.29
C ALA A 37 2.38 -13.64 -10.07
N ARG A 38 2.25 -13.04 -8.89
CA ARG A 38 2.58 -13.60 -7.58
C ARG A 38 1.49 -13.14 -6.60
N GLU A 39 1.11 -14.03 -5.69
CA GLU A 39 0.23 -13.69 -4.58
C GLU A 39 0.84 -12.59 -3.69
N LEU A 40 -0.03 -11.85 -3.00
CA LEU A 40 0.36 -10.80 -2.05
C LEU A 40 0.45 -11.40 -0.65
N PRO A 41 1.66 -11.56 -0.08
CA PRO A 41 1.82 -12.04 1.29
C PRO A 41 1.22 -11.04 2.29
N VAL A 42 0.65 -11.55 3.39
CA VAL A 42 -0.02 -10.71 4.41
C VAL A 42 0.96 -9.75 5.08
N ASP A 43 2.20 -10.17 5.35
CA ASP A 43 3.24 -9.31 5.91
C ASP A 43 3.61 -8.15 4.98
N ILE A 44 3.65 -8.39 3.67
CA ILE A 44 3.85 -7.33 2.67
C ILE A 44 2.63 -6.41 2.62
N LEU A 45 1.41 -6.95 2.67
CA LEU A 45 0.18 -6.14 2.70
C LEU A 45 0.18 -5.17 3.89
N ILE A 46 0.55 -5.65 5.09
CA ILE A 46 0.65 -4.82 6.30
C ILE A 46 1.70 -3.72 6.11
N LYS A 47 2.90 -4.06 5.66
CA LYS A 47 3.97 -3.07 5.41
C LYS A 47 3.59 -2.02 4.36
N LEU A 48 2.84 -2.41 3.32
CA LEU A 48 2.36 -1.47 2.30
C LEU A 48 1.27 -0.55 2.85
N ALA A 49 0.37 -1.07 3.69
CA ALA A 49 -0.63 -0.28 4.40
C ALA A 49 0.03 0.78 5.28
N GLU A 50 1.03 0.40 6.07
CA GLU A 50 1.84 1.31 6.90
C GLU A 50 2.60 2.35 6.07
N LEU A 51 3.32 1.91 5.04
CA LEU A 51 4.12 2.77 4.16
C LEU A 51 3.28 3.88 3.52
N TYR A 52 2.06 3.54 3.07
CA TYR A 52 1.17 4.47 2.39
C TYR A 52 0.18 5.16 3.33
N ASN A 53 0.16 4.78 4.61
CA ASN A 53 -0.78 5.22 5.63
C ASN A 53 -2.24 4.98 5.21
N VAL A 54 -2.56 3.80 4.69
CA VAL A 54 -3.91 3.43 4.22
C VAL A 54 -4.38 2.12 4.84
N ASN A 55 -5.69 1.88 4.84
CA ASN A 55 -6.25 0.60 5.28
C ASN A 55 -5.94 -0.53 4.29
N VAL A 56 -5.80 -1.76 4.80
CA VAL A 56 -5.64 -2.96 3.97
C VAL A 56 -6.86 -3.19 3.06
N ASP A 57 -8.05 -2.86 3.52
CA ASP A 57 -9.29 -2.93 2.71
C ASP A 57 -9.19 -2.08 1.44
N TYR A 58 -8.52 -0.92 1.54
CA TYR A 58 -8.29 -0.06 0.39
C TYR A 58 -7.31 -0.71 -0.59
N ILE A 59 -6.22 -1.32 -0.09
CA ILE A 59 -5.25 -2.03 -0.95
C ILE A 59 -5.92 -3.22 -1.66
N LEU A 60 -6.80 -3.94 -0.95
CA LEU A 60 -7.52 -5.11 -1.46
C LEU A 60 -8.73 -4.75 -2.35
N GLY A 61 -9.11 -3.48 -2.46
CA GLY A 61 -10.26 -3.05 -3.25
C GLY A 61 -11.61 -3.38 -2.61
N LEU A 62 -11.64 -3.59 -1.29
CA LEU A 62 -12.87 -3.83 -0.52
C LEU A 62 -13.58 -2.53 -0.12
N THR A 63 -12.91 -1.38 -0.28
CA THR A 63 -13.46 -0.05 -0.01
C THR A 63 -12.82 0.99 -0.93
N GLU A 64 -13.56 2.06 -1.27
CA GLU A 64 -13.01 3.23 -1.97
C GLU A 64 -12.34 4.23 -1.01
N PHE A 65 -12.51 4.06 0.30
CA PHE A 65 -11.97 4.98 1.31
C PHE A 65 -10.59 4.51 1.80
N PRO A 66 -9.50 5.26 1.51
CA PRO A 66 -8.15 4.86 1.90
C PRO A 66 -7.90 4.91 3.41
N TYR A 67 -8.69 5.69 4.13
CA TYR A 67 -8.55 5.88 5.57
C TYR A 67 -9.84 5.48 6.28
N SER A 68 -9.73 5.00 7.51
CA SER A 68 -10.89 4.76 8.36
C SER A 68 -11.61 6.08 8.63
N LEU A 69 -12.94 6.10 8.47
CA LEU A 69 -13.78 7.25 8.84
C LEU A 69 -13.80 7.52 10.36
N LYS A 70 -13.02 6.78 11.17
CA LYS A 70 -13.09 6.80 12.63
C LYS A 70 -12.34 7.94 13.32
N ASN A 71 -11.52 8.74 12.64
CA ASN A 71 -10.77 9.81 13.31
C ASN A 71 -11.14 11.19 12.76
N LYS A 72 -12.37 11.63 13.01
CA LYS A 72 -12.69 13.07 13.00
C LYS A 72 -12.41 13.76 14.34
N SER A 73 -12.07 12.99 15.39
CA SER A 73 -11.95 13.50 16.78
C SER A 73 -10.52 13.81 17.24
N GLU A 74 -9.47 13.54 16.46
CA GLU A 74 -8.07 13.77 16.88
C GLU A 74 -7.35 14.87 16.10
N THR A 75 -7.86 15.28 14.92
CA THR A 75 -7.26 16.35 14.11
C THR A 75 -7.79 17.76 14.43
N GLU A 76 -8.78 17.92 15.31
CA GLU A 76 -9.32 19.23 15.71
C GLU A 76 -8.68 19.80 17.00
N ASN A 77 -7.65 19.16 17.57
CA ASN A 77 -6.98 19.64 18.80
C ASN A 77 -5.53 20.13 18.60
N LEU A 78 -5.15 20.56 17.40
CA LEU A 78 -3.81 21.12 17.12
C LEU A 78 -3.81 22.48 16.38
N GLU A 79 -4.90 23.23 16.46
CA GLU A 79 -4.92 24.66 16.09
C GLU A 79 -5.46 25.53 17.23
#